data_AF-A0A537MDJ4-F1
#
_entry.id   AF-A0A537MDJ4-F1
#
_cell.length_a   1.000
_cell.length_b   1.000
_cell.length_c   1.000
_cell.angle_alpha   90.00
_cell.angle_beta   90.00
_cell.angle_gamma   90.00
#
_symmetry.space_group_name_H-M   'P 1'
#
loop_
_entity.id
_entity.type
_entity.pdbx_description
1 polymer ?
#
loop_
_entity_poly.entity_id
_entity_poly.type
_entity_poly.pdbx_seq_one_letter_code
_entity_poly.pdbx_strand_id
1 'polypeptide(L)'
;MKTLFLFAALALPPGAAFAQAPAAGSAAASGNQDPNEMICRRVNESGSRLNAARICMTRQQWVDYQRQMRADTEQSQNRRAAPR
;
A
#
# COMPACT_ATOMS: atom_id res chain seq x y z
N MET A 1 -24.65 42.10 -26.30
CA MET A 1 -24.92 42.56 -24.92
C MET A 1 -24.49 41.42 -24.01
N LYS A 2 -23.30 41.49 -23.40
CA LYS A 2 -23.05 42.14 -22.09
C LYS A 2 -23.65 41.22 -20.99
N THR A 3 -22.91 40.44 -20.20
CA THR A 3 -21.66 40.64 -19.44
C THR A 3 -21.10 39.24 -19.10
N LEU A 4 -19.85 38.90 -19.41
CA LEU A 4 -18.69 39.00 -18.50
C LEU A 4 -19.01 38.59 -17.06
N PHE A 5 -18.86 37.31 -16.73
CA PHE A 5 -18.49 36.87 -15.38
C PHE A 5 -16.98 36.64 -15.34
N LEU A 6 -16.31 37.74 -15.02
CA LEU A 6 -14.90 37.84 -14.72
C LEU A 6 -14.68 37.53 -13.23
N PHE A 7 -13.60 36.78 -12.99
CA PHE A 7 -12.82 36.69 -11.75
C PHE A 7 -13.43 36.04 -10.51
N ALA A 8 -12.95 34.83 -10.23
CA ALA A 8 -12.26 34.60 -8.97
C ALA A 8 -11.00 33.78 -9.25
N ALA A 9 -9.92 34.49 -9.57
CA ALA A 9 -8.59 33.92 -9.51
C ALA A 9 -8.32 33.57 -8.04
N LEU A 10 -8.57 32.31 -7.67
CA LEU A 10 -8.02 31.75 -6.44
C LEU A 10 -6.51 31.73 -6.63
N ALA A 11 -5.85 32.72 -6.02
CA ALA A 11 -4.42 32.69 -5.77
C ALA A 11 -4.12 31.41 -4.98
N LEU A 12 -3.71 30.35 -5.67
CA LEU A 12 -3.04 29.24 -5.02
C LEU A 12 -1.73 29.80 -4.43
N PRO A 13 -1.54 29.79 -3.11
CA PRO A 13 -0.23 30.10 -2.55
C PRO A 13 0.77 29.06 -3.08
N PRO A 14 1.89 29.46 -3.72
CA PRO A 14 2.96 28.55 -4.03
C PRO A 14 3.74 28.32 -2.73
N GLY A 15 3.40 27.29 -1.95
CA GLY A 15 4.07 27.15 -0.66
C GLY A 15 3.66 25.99 0.23
N ALA A 16 3.91 24.76 -0.23
CA ALA A 16 4.48 23.74 0.64
C ALA A 16 5.20 22.74 -0.27
N ALA A 17 6.43 23.04 -0.63
CA ALA A 17 7.36 21.99 -1.00
C ALA A 17 7.47 21.10 0.24
N PHE A 18 6.70 20.01 0.27
CA PHE A 18 7.00 18.92 1.16
C PHE A 18 8.40 18.48 0.80
N ALA A 19 9.37 18.82 1.65
CA ALA A 19 10.66 18.20 1.63
C ALA A 19 10.39 16.70 1.76
N GLN A 20 10.41 16.01 0.63
CA GLN A 20 10.52 14.57 0.57
C GLN A 20 11.90 14.30 1.16
N ALA A 21 11.96 14.16 2.49
CA ALA A 21 13.06 13.48 3.11
C ALA A 21 13.21 12.18 2.31
N PRO A 22 14.38 11.89 1.72
CA PRO A 22 14.57 10.63 1.04
C PRO A 22 14.17 9.57 2.06
N ALA A 23 13.09 8.85 1.77
CA ALA A 23 12.70 7.70 2.55
C ALA A 23 13.95 6.86 2.60
N ALA A 24 14.60 6.83 3.78
CA ALA A 24 15.83 6.11 4.00
C ALA A 24 15.56 4.72 3.45
N GLY A 25 16.23 4.41 2.33
CA GLY A 25 15.92 3.27 1.51
C GLY A 25 15.75 2.09 2.44
N SER A 26 14.57 1.49 2.44
CA SER A 26 14.40 0.13 2.94
C SER A 26 15.38 -0.68 2.11
N ALA A 27 16.58 -0.86 2.66
CA ALA A 27 17.66 -1.58 2.04
C ALA A 27 17.08 -2.95 1.72
N ALA A 28 16.71 -3.14 0.46
CA ALA A 28 16.40 -4.44 -0.07
C ALA A 28 17.72 -5.19 0.02
N ALA A 29 17.92 -5.87 1.15
CA ALA A 29 19.01 -6.77 1.39
C ALA A 29 18.89 -7.86 0.33
N SER A 30 19.48 -7.58 -0.82
CA SER A 30 19.60 -8.45 -1.98
C SER A 30 20.73 -9.42 -1.71
N GLY A 31 20.67 -10.08 -0.55
CA GLY A 31 21.41 -11.30 -0.29
C GLY A 31 20.51 -12.46 -0.68
N ASN A 32 21.09 -13.56 -1.15
CA ASN A 32 20.39 -14.83 -1.31
C ASN A 32 19.92 -15.29 0.08
N GLN A 33 18.76 -14.81 0.51
CA GLN A 33 18.25 -15.07 1.85
C GLN A 33 17.63 -16.48 1.86
N ASP A 34 17.97 -17.30 2.86
CA ASP A 34 17.54 -18.69 2.95
C ASP A 34 16.00 -18.83 2.83
N PRO A 35 15.46 -19.57 1.86
CA PRO A 35 14.00 -19.76 1.72
C PRO A 35 13.35 -20.40 2.95
N ASN A 36 14.10 -21.16 3.75
CA ASN A 36 13.62 -21.87 4.93
C ASN A 36 13.76 -21.06 6.23
N GLU A 37 14.30 -19.84 6.18
CA GLU A 37 14.39 -18.98 7.36
C GLU A 37 13.00 -18.70 7.95
N MET A 38 12.82 -18.99 9.23
CA MET A 38 11.59 -18.71 9.94
C MET A 38 11.49 -17.23 10.29
N ILE A 39 10.46 -16.57 9.78
CA ILE A 39 10.20 -15.15 10.00
C ILE A 39 8.85 -14.99 10.71
N CYS A 40 8.89 -14.42 11.92
CA CYS A 40 7.70 -14.06 12.68
C CYS A 40 7.31 -12.61 12.42
N ARG A 41 6.08 -12.36 11.95
CA ARG A 41 5.53 -11.02 11.73
C ARG A 41 4.26 -10.82 12.54
N ARG A 42 4.01 -9.57 12.95
CA ARG A 42 2.72 -9.17 13.51
C ARG A 42 1.81 -8.76 12.36
N VAL A 43 0.68 -9.46 12.21
CA VAL A 43 -0.34 -9.19 11.19
C VAL A 43 -1.56 -8.62 11.90
N ASN A 44 -1.97 -7.43 11.50
CA ASN A 44 -3.19 -6.79 12.00
C ASN A 44 -4.38 -7.25 11.16
N GLU A 45 -5.51 -7.48 11.81
CA GLU A 45 -6.75 -7.79 11.12
C GLU A 45 -7.37 -6.50 10.53
N SER A 46 -7.70 -6.53 9.24
CA SER A 46 -8.34 -5.39 8.58
C SER A 46 -9.68 -5.04 9.25
N GLY A 47 -9.81 -3.81 9.74
CA GLY A 47 -11.01 -3.35 10.45
C GLY A 47 -10.94 -3.48 11.98
N SER A 48 -9.88 -4.07 12.54
CA SER A 48 -9.65 -4.11 13.99
C SER A 48 -8.34 -3.41 14.35
N ARG A 49 -8.38 -2.49 15.31
CA ARG A 49 -7.18 -1.80 15.84
C ARG A 49 -6.55 -2.56 17.02
N LEU A 50 -7.27 -3.52 17.58
CA LEU A 50 -6.86 -4.27 18.78
C LEU A 50 -6.41 -5.70 18.46
N ASN A 51 -6.91 -6.28 17.36
CA ASN A 51 -6.57 -7.65 16.99
C ASN A 51 -5.31 -7.65 16.12
N ALA A 52 -4.21 -8.07 16.74
CA ALA A 52 -2.95 -8.33 16.05
C ALA A 52 -2.49 -9.76 16.38
N ALA A 53 -2.31 -10.58 15.36
CA ALA A 53 -1.78 -11.94 15.50
C ALA A 53 -0.28 -11.95 15.18
N ARG A 54 0.49 -12.76 15.91
CA ARG A 54 1.87 -13.07 15.56
C ARG A 54 1.87 -14.36 14.74
N ILE A 55 2.29 -14.27 13.49
CA ILE A 55 2.36 -15.41 12.57
C ILE A 55 3.82 -15.65 12.24
N CYS A 56 4.28 -16.89 12.41
CA CYS A 56 5.63 -17.32 12.06
C CYS A 56 5.54 -18.29 10.88
N MET A 57 6.23 -17.95 9.79
CA MET A 57 6.29 -18.76 8.57
C MET A 57 7.68 -18.68 7.97
N THR A 58 8.04 -19.63 7.10
CA THR A 58 9.30 -19.53 6.36
C THR A 58 9.27 -18.34 5.39
N ARG A 59 10.45 -17.88 4.97
CA ARG A 59 10.56 -16.84 3.93
C ARG A 59 9.79 -17.22 2.66
N GLN A 60 9.92 -18.45 2.20
CA GLN A 60 9.19 -18.93 1.03
C GLN A 60 7.68 -18.88 1.24
N GLN A 61 7.20 -19.34 2.40
CA GLN A 61 5.77 -19.28 2.73
C GLN A 61 5.25 -17.84 2.78
N TRP A 62 6.05 -16.87 3.23
CA TRP A 62 5.67 -15.46 3.17
C TRP A 62 5.51 -14.94 1.73
N VAL A 63 6.35 -15.40 0.80
CA VAL A 63 6.23 -15.04 -0.62
C VAL A 63 4.94 -15.60 -1.20
N ASP A 64 4.65 -16.87 -0.93
CA ASP A 64 3.43 -17.54 -1.41
C ASP A 64 2.17 -16.91 -0.81
N TYR A 65 2.20 -16.57 0.48
CA TYR A 65 1.12 -15.86 1.15
C TYR A 65 0.82 -14.51 0.48
N GLN A 66 1.84 -13.71 0.17
CA GLN A 66 1.66 -12.43 -0.50
C GLN A 66 1.09 -12.58 -1.93
N ARG A 67 1.50 -13.62 -2.66
CA ARG A 67 0.94 -13.93 -3.98
C ARG A 67 -0.54 -14.26 -3.89
N GLN A 68 -0.94 -15.09 -2.94
CA GLN A 68 -2.35 -15.45 -2.72
C GLN A 68 -3.19 -14.23 -2.34
N MET A 69 -2.73 -13.42 -1.39
CA MET A 69 -3.44 -12.20 -0.97
C MET A 69 -3.66 -11.21 -2.12
N ARG A 70 -2.68 -11.08 -3.03
CA ARG A 70 -2.83 -10.27 -4.24
C ARG A 70 -3.89 -10.86 -5.17
N ALA A 71 -3.79 -12.15 -5.47
CA ALA A 71 -4.75 -12.83 -6.36
C ALA A 71 -6.19 -12.72 -5.84
N ASP A 72 -6.40 -12.90 -4.53
CA ASP A 72 -7.72 -12.79 -3.90
C ASP A 72 -8.27 -11.36 -3.99
N THR A 73 -7.41 -10.37 -3.81
CA THR A 73 -7.77 -8.96 -3.95
C THR A 73 -8.14 -8.63 -5.39
N GLU A 74 -7.31 -9.02 -6.36
CA GLU A 74 -7.56 -8.81 -7.79
C GLU A 74 -8.85 -9.49 -8.24
N GLN A 75 -9.09 -10.73 -7.82
CA GLN A 75 -10.33 -11.45 -8.11
C GLN A 75 -11.55 -10.73 -7.54
N SER A 76 -11.46 -10.25 -6.30
CA SER A 76 -12.54 -9.50 -5.64
C SER A 76 -12.85 -8.18 -6.36
N GLN A 77 -11.82 -7.48 -6.84
CA GLN A 77 -11.97 -6.23 -7.59
C GLN A 77 -12.57 -6.48 -8.98
N ASN A 78 -12.11 -7.51 -9.69
CA ASN A 78 -12.63 -7.87 -11.01
C ASN A 78 -14.11 -8.27 -10.95
N ARG A 79 -14.53 -8.99 -9.91
CA ARG A 79 -15.94 -9.33 -9.68
C ARG A 79 -16.83 -8.10 -9.47
N ARG A 80 -16.30 -7.04 -8.86
CA ARG A 80 -17.05 -5.78 -8.65
C ARG A 80 -17.13 -4.92 -9.91
N ALA A 81 -16.16 -5.06 -10.83
CA ALA A 81 -16.09 -4.29 -12.06
C ALA A 81 -16.99 -4.84 -13.20
N ALA A 82 -17.57 -6.03 -13.03
CA ALA A 82 -18.51 -6.58 -14.01
C ALA A 82 -19.81 -5.74 -14.02
N PRO A 83 -20.22 -5.18 -15.17
CA PRO A 83 -21.50 -4.47 -15.28
C PRO A 83 -22.65 -5.47 -15.04
N ARG A 84 -23.65 -5.02 -14.28
CA ARG A 84 -24.87 -5.78 -13.99
C ARG A 84 -25.74 -5.94 -15.23
#